data_AF-A0A4Y6JKK5-F1
#
_entry.id   AF-A0A4Y6JKK5-F1
#
_cell.length_a   1.000
_cell.length_b   1.000
_cell.length_c   1.000
_cell.angle_alpha   90.00
_cell.angle_beta   90.00
_cell.angle_gamma   90.00
#
_symmetry.space_group_name_H-M   'P 1'
#
loop_
_entity.id
_entity.type
_entity.pdbx_description
1 polymer ?
#
loop_
_entity_poly.entity_id
_entity_poly.type
_entity_poly.pdbx_seq_one_letter_code
_entity_poly.pdbx_strand_id
1 'polypeptide(L)'
;SGGLHGVGASVVNALSTELEVFVHREGKIHYQKYERGIPVADLKVIGDTDQTGTITRFKPDPEIFQETTVYDFDTLATRMRELAFLNRNIKLTIEDKRE
;
A
#
# COMPACT_ATOMS: atom_id res chain seq x y z
N SER A 1 16.02 9.43 -2.63
CA SER A 1 14.93 8.62 -2.02
C SER A 1 15.40 8.16 -0.64
N GLY A 2 14.48 7.92 0.31
CA GLY A 2 14.83 7.38 1.63
C GLY A 2 14.97 5.84 1.66
N GLY A 3 14.44 5.13 0.66
CA GLY A 3 14.60 3.69 0.53
C GLY A 3 15.98 3.32 0.01
N LEU A 4 16.81 2.72 0.86
CA LEU A 4 18.17 2.28 0.50
C LEU A 4 18.25 0.78 0.14
N HIS A 5 17.36 -0.03 0.72
CA HIS A 5 17.52 -1.49 0.73
C HIS A 5 16.70 -2.22 -0.34
N GLY A 6 15.74 -1.56 -0.99
CA GLY A 6 14.88 -2.21 -2.01
C GLY A 6 13.92 -3.29 -1.48
N VAL A 7 13.90 -3.57 -0.17
CA VAL A 7 13.13 -4.67 0.43
C VAL A 7 11.81 -4.26 1.08
N GLY A 8 11.54 -2.96 1.24
CA GLY A 8 10.37 -2.52 2.02
C GLY A 8 9.04 -3.07 1.50
N ALA A 9 8.80 -2.92 0.19
CA ALA A 9 7.56 -3.40 -0.43
C ALA A 9 7.47 -4.93 -0.47
N SER A 10 8.59 -5.64 -0.66
CA SER A 10 8.59 -7.11 -0.67
C SER A 10 8.34 -7.69 0.72
N VAL A 11 8.85 -7.05 1.78
CA VAL A 11 8.55 -7.44 3.17
C VAL A 11 7.05 -7.24 3.46
N VAL A 12 6.46 -6.10 3.10
CA VAL A 12 5.01 -5.88 3.29
C VAL A 12 4.20 -6.96 2.56
N ASN A 13 4.58 -7.31 1.34
CA ASN A 13 3.92 -8.38 0.58
C ASN A 13 4.04 -9.75 1.27
N ALA A 14 5.25 -10.12 1.72
CA ALA A 14 5.50 -11.40 2.37
C ALA A 14 4.77 -11.55 3.70
N LEU A 15 4.54 -10.44 4.43
CA LEU A 15 3.88 -10.44 5.74
C LEU A 15 2.37 -10.15 5.67
N SER A 16 1.76 -10.21 4.48
CA SER A 16 0.34 -9.93 4.29
C SER A 16 -0.42 -11.19 3.87
N THR A 17 -1.63 -11.42 4.39
CA THR A 17 -2.49 -12.49 3.85
C THR A 17 -2.85 -12.22 2.39
N GLU A 18 -3.09 -10.94 2.08
CA GLU A 18 -3.48 -10.46 0.75
C GLU A 18 -2.82 -9.11 0.51
N LEU A 19 -2.31 -8.91 -0.71
CA LEU A 19 -1.84 -7.61 -1.18
C LEU A 19 -2.32 -7.38 -2.61
N GLU A 20 -2.91 -6.22 -2.86
CA GLU A 20 -3.37 -5.77 -4.17
C GLU A 20 -2.57 -4.53 -4.61
N VAL A 21 -2.09 -4.53 -5.85
CA VAL A 21 -1.42 -3.37 -6.45
C VAL A 21 -2.17 -2.95 -7.71
N PHE A 22 -2.49 -1.67 -7.80
CA PHE A 22 -3.02 -1.02 -8.99
C PHE A 22 -2.04 0.04 -9.47
N VAL A 23 -1.57 -0.07 -10.71
CA VAL A 23 -0.66 0.90 -11.33
C VAL A 23 -1.40 1.59 -12.48
N HIS A 24 -1.64 2.88 -12.32
CA HIS A 24 -2.22 3.75 -13.34
C HIS A 24 -1.07 4.35 -14.13
N ARG A 25 -0.88 3.90 -15.37
CA ARG A 25 0.24 4.31 -16.22
C ARG A 25 -0.13 4.14 -17.70
N GLU A 26 0.33 5.06 -18.54
CA GLU A 26 0.17 4.97 -20.01
C GLU A 26 -1.31 4.79 -20.45
N GLY A 27 -2.21 5.47 -19.73
CA GLY A 27 -3.65 5.41 -20.01
C GLY A 27 -4.35 4.13 -19.53
N LYS A 28 -3.64 3.22 -18.85
CA LYS A 28 -4.13 1.90 -18.43
C LYS A 28 -4.06 1.72 -16.91
N ILE A 29 -4.95 0.88 -16.39
CA ILE A 29 -4.93 0.38 -15.01
C ILE A 29 -4.38 -1.04 -15.05
N HIS A 30 -3.15 -1.22 -14.58
CA HIS A 30 -2.54 -2.52 -14.38
C HIS A 30 -2.85 -3.00 -12.97
N TYR A 31 -3.18 -4.28 -12.80
CA TYR A 31 -3.54 -4.85 -11.52
C TYR A 31 -2.86 -6.21 -11.30
N GLN A 32 -2.37 -6.41 -10.07
CA GLN A 32 -1.85 -7.68 -9.62
C GLN A 32 -2.23 -7.94 -8.16
N LYS A 33 -2.59 -9.20 -7.88
CA LYS A 33 -2.95 -9.69 -6.55
C LYS A 33 -1.88 -10.67 -6.08
N TYR A 34 -1.58 -10.62 -4.78
CA TYR A 34 -0.70 -11.55 -4.09
C TYR A 34 -1.43 -12.13 -2.87
N GLU A 35 -1.12 -13.39 -2.55
CA GLU A 35 -1.53 -14.05 -1.32
C GLU A 35 -0.27 -14.57 -0.63
N ARG A 36 0.02 -14.07 0.58
CA ARG A 36 1.22 -14.41 1.36
C ARG A 36 2.52 -14.31 0.54
N GLY A 37 2.66 -13.21 -0.19
CA GLY A 37 3.82 -12.94 -1.04
C GLY A 37 3.80 -13.57 -2.44
N ILE A 38 2.88 -14.48 -2.72
CA ILE A 38 2.85 -15.25 -3.97
C ILE A 38 1.84 -14.60 -4.93
N PRO A 39 2.23 -14.27 -6.18
CA PRO A 39 1.29 -13.73 -7.17
C PRO A 39 0.20 -14.75 -7.49
N VAL A 40 -1.06 -14.32 -7.40
CA VAL A 40 -2.24 -15.16 -7.66
C VAL A 40 -2.47 -15.32 -9.17
N ALA A 41 -2.07 -14.32 -9.96
CA ALA A 41 -2.15 -14.31 -11.40
C ALA A 41 -1.09 -13.36 -12.00
N ASP A 42 -0.89 -13.49 -13.31
CA ASP A 42 -0.10 -12.54 -14.07
C ASP A 42 -0.70 -11.12 -14.01
N LEU A 43 0.17 -10.13 -14.24
CA LEU A 43 -0.23 -8.74 -14.33
C LEU A 43 -1.28 -8.56 -15.43
N LYS A 44 -2.44 -8.00 -15.08
CA LYS A 44 -3.55 -7.76 -16.01
C LYS A 44 -3.84 -6.28 -16.17
N VAL A 45 -4.20 -5.89 -17.39
CA VAL A 45 -4.83 -4.58 -17.64
C VAL A 45 -6.32 -4.72 -17.36
N ILE A 46 -6.85 -3.94 -16.42
CA ILE A 46 -8.25 -4.05 -15.95
C ILE A 46 -9.12 -2.86 -16.36
N GLY A 47 -8.56 -1.86 -17.05
CA GLY A 47 -9.32 -0.70 -17.52
C GLY A 47 -8.42 0.40 -18.09
N ASP A 48 -9.08 1.45 -18.54
CA ASP A 48 -8.47 2.71 -18.99
C ASP A 48 -8.56 3.78 -17.90
N THR A 49 -7.64 4.74 -17.90
CA THR A 49 -7.59 5.84 -16.92
C THR A 49 -6.90 7.07 -17.51
N ASP A 50 -7.30 8.25 -17.07
CA ASP A 50 -6.63 9.53 -17.32
C ASP A 50 -5.68 9.95 -16.17
N GLN A 51 -5.58 9.11 -15.13
CA GLN A 51 -4.77 9.36 -13.95
C GLN A 51 -3.44 8.60 -13.99
N THR A 52 -2.50 9.04 -13.15
CA THR A 52 -1.22 8.33 -12.93
C THR A 52 -1.01 8.13 -11.43
N GLY A 53 -0.48 6.97 -11.06
CA GLY A 53 -0.15 6.68 -9.66
C GLY A 53 -0.26 5.20 -9.32
N THR A 54 0.13 4.88 -8.09
CA THR A 54 0.11 3.51 -7.58
C THR A 54 -0.78 3.45 -6.34
N ILE A 55 -1.68 2.49 -6.31
CA ILE A 55 -2.47 2.15 -5.13
C ILE A 55 -2.00 0.79 -4.65
N THR A 56 -1.62 0.72 -3.38
CA THR A 56 -1.30 -0.54 -2.71
C THR A 56 -2.28 -0.74 -1.57
N ARG A 57 -2.95 -1.89 -1.54
CA ARG A 57 -3.79 -2.33 -0.43
C ARG A 57 -3.21 -3.62 0.11
N PHE A 58 -3.13 -3.75 1.42
CA PHE A 58 -2.61 -4.95 2.05
C PHE A 58 -3.35 -5.23 3.34
N LYS A 59 -3.38 -6.51 3.74
CA LYS A 59 -3.96 -6.98 4.99
C LYS A 59 -2.89 -7.77 5.77
N PRO A 60 -2.59 -7.39 7.02
CA PRO A 60 -1.53 -8.05 7.79
C PRO A 60 -1.91 -9.50 8.08
N ASP A 61 -0.92 -10.39 8.05
CA ASP A 61 -1.13 -11.81 8.29
C ASP A 61 -1.30 -12.13 9.79
N PRO A 62 -2.48 -12.62 10.24
CA PRO A 62 -2.72 -12.91 11.65
C PRO A 62 -1.92 -14.11 12.17
N GLU A 63 -1.37 -14.96 11.29
CA GLU A 63 -0.46 -16.04 11.73
C GLU A 63 0.92 -15.49 12.12
N ILE A 64 1.29 -14.34 11.57
CA ILE A 64 2.56 -13.65 11.83
C ILE A 64 2.37 -12.60 12.94
N PHE A 65 1.36 -11.74 12.81
CA PHE A 65 1.06 -10.66 13.75
C PHE A 65 0.05 -11.11 14.81
N GLN A 66 0.56 -11.72 15.89
CA GLN A 66 -0.27 -12.34 16.93
C GLN A 66 -0.81 -11.35 17.97
N GLU A 67 -0.13 -10.23 18.20
CA GLU A 67 -0.54 -9.23 19.20
C GLU A 67 -1.72 -8.39 18.70
N THR A 68 -1.67 -7.91 17.46
CA THR A 68 -2.75 -7.13 16.85
C THR A 68 -2.65 -7.14 15.33
N THR A 69 -3.80 -7.12 14.68
CA THR A 69 -3.97 -6.84 13.24
C THR A 69 -4.78 -5.57 13.00
N VAL A 70 -5.14 -4.87 14.07
CA VAL A 70 -5.93 -3.64 14.04
C VAL A 70 -4.99 -2.45 14.02
N TYR A 71 -5.14 -1.59 13.01
CA TYR A 71 -4.38 -0.36 12.89
C TYR A 71 -4.84 0.69 13.90
N ASP A 72 -3.87 1.32 14.55
CA ASP A 72 -4.06 2.47 15.41
C ASP A 72 -4.02 3.77 14.57
N PHE A 73 -5.12 4.51 14.57
CA PHE A 73 -5.24 5.71 13.74
C PHE A 73 -4.29 6.83 14.19
N ASP A 74 -4.14 7.03 15.50
CA ASP A 74 -3.33 8.11 16.06
C ASP A 74 -1.84 7.94 15.75
N THR A 75 -1.34 6.70 15.77
CA THR A 75 0.02 6.35 15.34
C THR A 75 0.25 6.71 13.88
N LEU A 76 -0.67 6.35 12.98
CA LEU A 76 -0.57 6.66 11.56
C LEU A 76 -0.70 8.16 11.29
N ALA A 77 -1.66 8.84 11.94
CA ALA A 77 -1.90 10.27 11.80
C ALA A 77 -0.70 11.09 12.28
N THR A 78 -0.05 10.67 13.37
CA THR A 78 1.19 11.30 13.85
C THR A 78 2.28 11.21 12.80
N ARG A 79 2.53 10.02 12.23
CA ARG A 79 3.53 9.84 11.18
C ARG A 79 3.22 10.65 9.91
N MET A 80 1.95 10.69 9.50
CA MET A 80 1.51 11.48 8.34
C MET A 80 1.74 12.98 8.55
N ARG A 81 1.49 13.47 9.78
CA ARG A 81 1.73 14.88 10.15
C ARG A 81 3.22 15.24 10.09
N GLU A 82 4.09 14.38 10.62
CA GLU A 82 5.55 14.56 10.50
C GLU A 82 6.00 14.65 9.05
N LEU A 83 5.51 13.75 8.19
CA LEU A 83 5.82 13.76 6.77
C LEU A 83 5.30 15.03 6.07
N ALA A 84 4.12 15.51 6.42
CA ALA A 84 3.57 16.75 5.89
C ALA A 84 4.43 17.97 6.24
N PHE A 85 4.97 18.02 7.47
CA PHE A 85 5.89 19.09 7.87
C PHE A 85 7.21 19.07 7.09
N LEU A 86 7.75 17.87 6.83
CA LEU A 86 9.03 17.72 6.14
C LEU A 86 8.95 17.92 4.62
N ASN A 87 7.76 17.75 4.03
CA ASN A 87 7.57 17.77 2.58
C ASN A 87 6.59 18.87 2.15
N ARG A 88 7.12 20.08 1.96
CA ARG A 88 6.33 21.23 1.48
C ARG A 88 5.69 20.93 0.13
N ASN A 89 4.46 21.42 -0.07
CA ASN A 89 3.64 21.28 -1.29
C ASN A 89 3.16 19.86 -1.61
N ILE A 90 3.24 18.92 -0.66
CA ILE A 90 2.61 17.60 -0.80
C ILE A 90 1.32 17.57 0.03
N LYS A 91 0.20 17.20 -0.60
CA LYS A 91 -1.06 16.93 0.10
C LYS A 91 -1.05 15.47 0.57
N LEU A 92 -1.10 15.28 1.89
CA LEU A 92 -1.27 13.98 2.52
C LEU A 92 -2.67 13.90 3.14
N THR A 93 -3.37 12.80 2.92
CA THR A 93 -4.71 12.53 3.47
C THR A 93 -4.69 11.19 4.19
N ILE A 94 -5.36 11.11 5.32
CA ILE A 94 -5.62 9.87 6.07
C ILE A 94 -7.11 9.84 6.40
N GLU A 95 -7.73 8.67 6.26
CA GLU A 95 -9.16 8.44 6.48
C GLU A 95 -9.29 7.10 7.20
N ASP A 96 -10.14 7.06 8.24
CA ASP A 96 -10.56 5.83 8.88
C ASP A 96 -11.97 5.47 8.40
N LYS A 97 -12.13 4.30 7.79
CA LYS A 97 -13.43 3.83 7.26
C LYS A 97 -14.22 2.99 8.26
N ARG A 98 -13.75 2.89 9.51
CA ARG A 98 -14.46 2.19 10.61
C ARG A 98 -15.46 3.10 11.32
N GLU A 99 -15.29 4.42 11.19
CA GLU A 99 -16.16 5.48 11.69
C GLU A 99 -17.01 6.06 10.56
#